data_AF-A0A174ZAY2-F1
#
_entry.id   AF-A0A174ZAY2-F1
#
_cell.length_a   1.000
_cell.length_b   1.000
_cell.length_c   1.000
_cell.angle_alpha   90.00
_cell.angle_beta   90.00
_cell.angle_gamma   90.00
#
_symmetry.space_group_name_H-M   'P 1'
#
loop_
_entity.id
_entity.type
_entity.pdbx_description
1 polymer ?
#
loop_
_entity_poly.entity_id
_entity_poly.type
_entity_poly.pdbx_seq_one_letter_code
_entity_poly.pdbx_strand_id
1 'polypeptide(L)'
;MVLRGYEDEQALEIDKRLAELQQELINHASRKEDYNDIADEIFRLREMKQKNFTDTAVRDEQVKRINELNEFIEQQDSEMTEFDESLSRRWLKEIVVWGDRFSVALKSGVIIEIEI
;
A
#
# COMPACT_ATOMS: atom_id res chain seq x y z
N MET A 1 9.92 0.06 10.14
CA MET A 1 10.82 0.37 9.00
C MET A 1 10.33 1.68 8.40
N VAL A 2 11.12 2.75 8.51
CA VAL A 2 10.70 4.12 8.17
C VAL A 2 10.92 4.36 6.68
N LEU A 3 9.86 4.21 5.87
CA LEU A 3 9.86 4.54 4.43
C LEU A 3 9.99 6.05 4.17
N ARG A 4 9.73 6.87 5.19
CA ARG A 4 9.68 8.34 5.14
C ARG A 4 10.97 9.03 4.67
N GLY A 5 12.14 8.42 4.88
CA GLY A 5 13.43 9.06 4.60
C GLY A 5 13.78 9.18 3.12
N TYR A 6 13.30 8.26 2.26
CA TYR A 6 13.68 8.21 0.84
C TYR A 6 12.85 9.19 -0.01
N GLU A 7 11.60 9.40 0.37
CA GLU A 7 10.67 10.30 -0.34
C GLU A 7 10.94 11.77 -0.01
N ASP A 8 11.36 12.06 1.24
CA ASP A 8 11.78 13.40 1.66
C ASP A 8 13.03 13.86 0.88
N GLU A 9 13.98 12.95 0.60
CA GLU A 9 15.21 13.27 -0.14
C GLU A 9 14.94 13.60 -1.62
N GLN A 10 14.05 12.84 -2.28
CA GLN A 10 13.63 13.15 -3.66
C GLN A 10 12.80 14.43 -3.76
N ALA A 11 11.92 14.69 -2.77
CA ALA A 11 11.17 15.94 -2.73
C ALA A 11 12.09 17.16 -2.58
N LEU A 12 13.14 17.04 -1.76
CA LEU A 12 14.17 18.08 -1.59
C LEU A 12 14.98 18.31 -2.86
N GLU A 13 15.31 17.25 -3.61
CA GLU A 13 16.04 17.36 -4.88
C GLU A 13 15.20 18.08 -5.95
N ILE A 14 13.90 17.76 -6.06
CA ILE A 14 12.97 18.44 -6.97
C ILE A 14 12.82 19.92 -6.58
N ASP A 15 12.76 20.24 -5.28
CA ASP A 15 12.66 21.62 -4.81
C ASP A 15 13.92 22.44 -5.12
N LYS A 16 15.09 21.84 -4.97
CA LYS A 16 16.35 22.48 -5.36
C LYS A 16 16.39 22.77 -6.85
N ARG A 17 15.99 21.81 -7.69
CA ARG A 17 15.96 21.98 -9.15
C ARG A 17 14.94 23.03 -9.60
N LEU A 18 13.78 23.09 -8.95
CA LEU A 18 12.77 24.13 -9.19
C LEU A 18 13.28 25.53 -8.84
N ALA A 19 14.06 25.67 -7.76
CA ALA A 19 14.65 26.96 -7.37
C ALA A 19 15.68 27.46 -8.40
N GLU A 20 16.53 26.55 -8.90
CA GLU A 20 17.52 26.83 -9.96
C GLU A 20 16.83 27.31 -11.24
N LEU A 21 15.85 26.55 -11.73
CA LEU A 21 15.12 26.88 -12.97
C LEU A 21 14.32 28.18 -12.86
N GLN A 22 13.75 28.49 -11.69
CA GLN A 22 13.09 29.78 -11.47
C GLN A 22 14.07 30.95 -11.54
N GLN A 23 15.29 30.77 -11.06
CA GLN A 23 16.33 31.80 -11.13
C GLN A 23 16.84 31.97 -12.57
N GLU A 24 17.01 30.88 -13.31
CA GLU A 24 17.33 30.91 -14.74
C GLU A 24 16.22 31.61 -15.55
N LEU A 25 14.95 31.34 -15.25
CA LEU A 25 13.81 31.99 -15.88
C LEU A 25 13.85 33.52 -15.71
N ILE A 26 14.12 34.00 -14.48
CA ILE A 26 14.25 35.44 -14.20
C ILE A 26 15.41 36.05 -14.99
N ASN A 27 16.53 35.34 -15.10
CA ASN A 27 17.71 35.79 -15.84
C ASN A 27 17.44 35.88 -17.36
N HIS A 28 16.84 34.85 -17.95
CA HIS A 28 16.48 34.83 -19.38
C HIS A 28 15.43 35.90 -19.71
N ALA A 29 14.39 36.04 -18.87
CA ALA A 29 13.39 37.10 -19.04
C ALA A 29 14.01 38.50 -18.96
N SER A 30 14.96 38.71 -18.04
CA SER A 30 15.70 39.98 -17.91
C SER A 30 16.58 40.27 -19.13
N ARG A 31 17.07 39.23 -19.81
CA ARG A 31 17.88 39.32 -21.03
C ARG A 31 17.06 39.34 -22.32
N LYS A 32 15.73 39.20 -22.24
CA LYS A 32 14.81 39.02 -23.38
C LYS A 32 15.18 37.82 -24.26
N GLU A 33 15.79 36.81 -23.66
CA GLU A 33 16.08 35.53 -24.32
C GLU A 33 14.83 34.64 -24.27
N ASP A 34 14.73 33.67 -25.19
CA ASP A 34 13.67 32.67 -25.12
C ASP A 34 13.84 31.83 -23.85
N TYR A 35 12.72 31.58 -23.18
CA TYR A 35 12.65 30.89 -21.89
C TYR A 35 11.55 29.82 -21.86
N ASN A 36 10.95 29.50 -23.02
CA ASN A 36 9.88 28.50 -23.11
C ASN A 36 10.32 27.12 -22.58
N ASP A 37 11.55 26.70 -22.89
CA ASP A 37 12.09 25.41 -22.41
C ASP A 37 12.18 25.35 -20.89
N ILE A 38 12.60 26.45 -20.25
CA ILE A 38 12.68 26.58 -18.78
C ILE A 38 11.28 26.55 -18.16
N ALA A 39 10.32 27.24 -18.78
CA ALA A 39 8.93 27.24 -18.33
C ALA A 39 8.31 25.84 -18.41
N ASP A 40 8.52 25.12 -19.51
CA ASP A 40 8.03 23.75 -19.71
C ASP A 40 8.64 22.78 -18.69
N GLU A 41 9.92 22.91 -18.38
CA GLU A 41 10.58 22.06 -17.38
C GLU A 41 10.07 22.34 -15.96
N ILE A 42 9.82 23.61 -15.60
CA ILE A 42 9.17 23.98 -14.34
C ILE A 42 7.77 23.37 -14.24
N PHE A 43 6.98 23.42 -15.32
CA PHE A 43 5.64 22.83 -15.33
C PHE A 43 5.69 21.31 -15.12
N ARG A 44 6.58 20.61 -15.84
CA ARG A 44 6.76 19.16 -15.71
C ARG A 44 7.19 18.75 -14.30
N LEU A 45 8.15 19.47 -13.70
CA LEU A 45 8.63 19.17 -12.34
C LEU A 45 7.54 19.38 -11.28
N ARG A 46 6.71 20.41 -11.44
CA ARG A 46 5.56 20.65 -10.53
C ARG A 46 4.50 19.56 -10.64
N GLU A 47 4.19 19.13 -11.86
CA GLU A 47 3.23 18.05 -12.11
C GLU A 47 3.75 16.72 -11.53
N MET A 48 5.04 16.41 -11.75
CA MET A 48 5.68 15.22 -11.19
C MET A 48 5.68 15.23 -9.66
N LYS A 49 6.00 16.37 -9.03
CA LYS A 49 5.97 16.52 -7.57
C LYS A 49 4.56 16.30 -7.02
N GLN A 50 3.55 16.88 -7.66
CA GLN A 50 2.16 16.76 -7.22
C GLN A 50 1.68 15.31 -7.33
N LYS A 51 1.99 14.63 -8.45
CA LYS A 51 1.64 13.23 -8.68
C LYS A 51 2.29 12.31 -7.65
N ASN A 52 3.59 12.46 -7.40
CA ASN A 52 4.31 11.68 -6.40
C ASN A 52 3.70 11.88 -5.00
N PHE A 53 3.35 13.11 -4.63
CA PHE A 53 2.74 13.39 -3.33
C PHE A 53 1.36 12.74 -3.17
N THR A 54 0.52 12.78 -4.20
CA THR A 54 -0.80 12.12 -4.18
C THR A 54 -0.69 10.59 -4.16
N ASP A 55 0.22 10.03 -4.95
CA ASP A 55 0.42 8.58 -5.03
C ASP A 55 0.99 8.03 -3.71
N THR A 56 1.92 8.75 -3.07
CA THR A 56 2.45 8.41 -1.74
C THR A 56 1.37 8.53 -0.66
N ALA A 57 0.58 9.61 -0.63
CA ALA A 57 -0.46 9.79 0.39
C ALA A 57 -1.52 8.68 0.36
N VAL A 58 -1.94 8.26 -0.84
CA VAL A 58 -2.88 7.14 -1.02
C VAL A 58 -2.26 5.82 -0.58
N ARG A 59 -0.97 5.61 -0.91
CA ARG A 59 -0.26 4.38 -0.55
C ARG A 59 -0.03 4.28 0.96
N ASP A 60 0.31 5.38 1.63
CA ASP A 60 0.50 5.44 3.07
C ASP A 60 -0.81 5.16 3.83
N GLU A 61 -1.94 5.70 3.37
CA GLU A 61 -3.24 5.41 3.96
C GLU A 61 -3.60 3.93 3.83
N GLN A 62 -3.35 3.33 2.67
CA GLN A 62 -3.59 1.90 2.45
C GLN A 62 -2.69 1.03 3.33
N VAL A 63 -1.40 1.34 3.44
CA VAL A 63 -0.46 0.62 4.31
C VAL A 63 -0.88 0.74 5.77
N LYS A 64 -1.28 1.93 6.21
CA LYS A 64 -1.79 2.14 7.58
C LYS A 64 -3.01 1.27 7.85
N ARG A 65 -3.97 1.24 6.92
CA ARG A 65 -5.18 0.41 7.04
C ARG A 65 -4.89 -1.08 7.06
N ILE A 66 -3.92 -1.55 6.28
CA ILE A 66 -3.47 -2.95 6.32
C ILE A 66 -2.89 -3.29 7.69
N ASN A 67 -2.04 -2.42 8.24
CA ASN A 67 -1.45 -2.65 9.56
C ASN A 67 -2.51 -2.63 10.67
N GLU A 68 -3.45 -1.68 10.64
CA GLU A 68 -4.57 -1.62 11.58
C GLU A 68 -5.42 -2.91 11.54
N LEU A 69 -5.66 -3.46 10.33
CA LEU A 69 -6.40 -4.72 10.18
C LEU A 69 -5.61 -5.93 10.69
N ASN A 70 -4.30 -5.98 10.45
CA ASN A 70 -3.45 -7.05 10.96
C ASN A 70 -3.39 -7.02 12.48
N GLU A 71 -3.16 -5.85 13.09
CA GLU A 71 -3.19 -5.70 14.55
C GLU A 71 -4.54 -6.11 15.14
N PHE A 72 -5.65 -5.75 14.48
CA PHE A 72 -6.98 -6.18 14.91
C PHE A 72 -7.13 -7.71 14.91
N ILE A 73 -6.66 -8.39 13.85
CA ILE A 73 -6.70 -9.86 13.73
C ILE A 73 -5.82 -10.51 14.80
N GLU A 74 -4.61 -9.98 15.03
CA GLU A 74 -3.66 -10.50 16.03
C GLU A 74 -4.14 -10.31 17.48
N GLN A 75 -4.91 -9.26 17.75
CA GLN A 75 -5.52 -9.03 19.06
C GLN A 75 -6.72 -9.94 19.35
N GLN A 76 -7.30 -10.58 18.34
CA GLN A 76 -8.37 -11.55 18.58
C GLN A 76 -7.78 -12.83 19.16
N ASP A 77 -8.41 -13.33 20.22
CA ASP A 77 -8.04 -14.61 20.80
C ASP A 77 -8.30 -15.72 19.77
N SER A 78 -7.23 -16.28 19.23
CA SER A 78 -7.29 -17.35 18.23
C SER A 78 -7.60 -18.71 18.84
N GLU A 79 -7.54 -18.82 20.18
CA GLU A 79 -7.93 -20.04 20.87
C GLU A 79 -9.46 -20.15 20.88
N MET A 80 -9.99 -21.02 20.03
CA MET A 80 -11.33 -21.56 20.22
C MET A 80 -11.33 -22.41 21.49
N THR A 81 -11.55 -21.76 22.63
CA THR A 81 -11.64 -22.40 23.95
C THR A 81 -12.92 -23.24 24.07
N GLU A 82 -13.94 -22.94 23.27
CA GLU A 82 -15.22 -23.65 23.25
C GLU A 82 -15.66 -24.00 21.81
N PHE A 83 -16.32 -25.15 21.68
CA PHE A 83 -16.92 -25.57 20.40
C PHE A 83 -18.17 -24.73 20.11
N ASP A 84 -18.15 -23.98 19.02
CA ASP A 84 -19.32 -23.27 18.49
C ASP A 84 -19.90 -24.03 17.29
N GLU A 85 -21.08 -24.63 17.48
CA GLU A 85 -21.79 -25.37 16.45
C GLU A 85 -22.26 -24.47 15.29
N SER A 86 -22.70 -23.25 15.59
CA SER A 86 -23.20 -22.30 14.58
C SER A 86 -22.06 -21.83 13.68
N LEU A 87 -20.90 -21.54 14.28
CA LEU A 87 -19.68 -21.22 13.54
C LEU A 87 -19.27 -22.41 12.68
N SER A 88 -19.18 -23.61 13.25
CA SER A 88 -18.80 -24.82 12.52
C SER A 88 -19.69 -25.05 11.27
N ARG A 89 -21.02 -24.95 11.41
CA ARG A 89 -21.97 -25.05 10.29
C ARG A 89 -21.83 -23.93 9.26
N ARG A 90 -21.40 -22.74 9.69
CA ARG A 90 -21.16 -21.60 8.79
C ARG A 90 -19.96 -21.87 7.89
N TRP A 91 -18.89 -22.48 8.39
CA TRP A 91 -17.65 -22.68 7.64
C TRP A 91 -17.55 -24.04 6.92
N LEU A 92 -18.15 -25.10 7.47
CA LEU A 92 -18.08 -26.44 6.90
C LEU A 92 -18.93 -26.58 5.63
N LYS A 93 -18.34 -27.17 4.60
CA LYS A 93 -19.04 -27.55 3.35
C LYS A 93 -19.41 -29.02 3.36
N GLU A 94 -18.44 -29.90 3.60
CA GLU A 94 -18.61 -31.36 3.56
C GLU A 94 -17.57 -32.04 4.44
N ILE A 95 -17.93 -33.19 5.02
CA ILE A 95 -17.00 -34.08 5.72
C ILE A 95 -17.15 -35.46 5.08
N VAL A 96 -16.04 -36.04 4.63
CA VAL A 96 -15.98 -37.40 4.06
C VAL A 96 -15.13 -38.27 4.98
N VAL A 97 -15.66 -39.43 5.36
CA VAL A 97 -15.02 -40.35 6.31
C VAL A 97 -14.66 -41.64 5.59
N TRP A 98 -13.41 -42.06 5.74
CA TRP A 98 -12.88 -43.36 5.31
C TRP A 98 -12.48 -44.19 6.54
N GLY A 99 -11.97 -45.40 6.32
CA GLY A 99 -11.61 -46.32 7.41
C GLY A 99 -10.42 -45.85 8.26
N ASP A 100 -9.49 -45.11 7.68
CA ASP A 100 -8.20 -44.69 8.25
C ASP A 100 -7.98 -43.17 8.24
N ARG A 101 -8.94 -42.40 7.70
CA ARG A 101 -8.82 -40.95 7.56
C ARG A 101 -10.17 -40.28 7.38
N PHE A 102 -10.19 -38.97 7.54
CA PHE A 102 -11.30 -38.12 7.15
C PHE A 102 -10.83 -36.83 6.49
N SER A 103 -11.66 -36.29 5.62
CA SER A 103 -11.43 -35.04 4.90
C SER A 103 -12.51 -34.05 5.28
N VAL A 104 -12.09 -32.85 5.66
CA VAL A 104 -12.96 -31.73 6.01
C VAL A 104 -12.81 -30.66 4.93
N ALA A 105 -13.87 -30.42 4.17
CA ALA A 105 -13.92 -29.35 3.18
C ALA A 105 -14.59 -28.11 3.79
N LEU A 106 -13.88 -26.98 3.76
CA LEU A 106 -14.41 -25.68 4.14
C LEU A 106 -15.06 -24.99 2.94
N LYS A 107 -16.02 -24.10 3.20
CA LYS A 107 -16.67 -23.27 2.16
C LYS A 107 -15.69 -22.31 1.48
N SER A 108 -14.56 -22.01 2.12
CA SER A 108 -13.45 -21.25 1.51
C SER A 108 -12.72 -22.03 0.41
N GLY A 109 -12.97 -23.33 0.27
CA GLY A 109 -12.26 -24.22 -0.66
C GLY A 109 -11.02 -24.89 -0.06
N VAL A 110 -10.66 -24.56 1.17
CA VAL A 110 -9.61 -25.26 1.94
C VAL A 110 -10.10 -26.67 2.28
N ILE A 111 -9.24 -27.66 2.06
CA ILE A 111 -9.49 -29.07 2.41
C ILE A 111 -8.42 -29.49 3.41
N ILE A 112 -8.87 -30.09 4.51
CA ILE A 112 -8.01 -30.59 5.58
C ILE A 112 -8.18 -32.11 5.62
N GLU A 113 -7.08 -32.85 5.45
CA GLU A 113 -7.05 -34.30 5.63
C GLU A 113 -6.48 -34.64 7.02
N ILE A 114 -7.14 -35.58 7.71
CA ILE A 114 -6.76 -36.02 9.05
C ILE A 114 -6.72 -37.55 9.03
N GLU A 115 -5.56 -38.12 9.34
CA GLU A 115 -5.36 -39.56 9.52
C GLU A 115 -5.73 -39.97 10.95
N ILE A 116 -6.30 -41.18 11.10
CA ILE A 116 -6.78 -41.76 12.38
C ILE A 116 -5.75 -42.74 12.94
#